data_AF-A0A6N6PHN7-F1
#
_entry.id   AF-A0A6N6PHN7-F1
#
_cell.length_a   1.000
_cell.length_b   1.000
_cell.length_c   1.000
_cell.angle_alpha   90.00
_cell.angle_beta   90.00
_cell.angle_gamma   90.00
#
_symmetry.space_group_name_H-M   'P 1'
#
loop_
_entity.id
_entity.type
_entity.pdbx_description
1 polymer ?
#
loop_
_entity_poly.entity_id
_entity_poly.type
_entity_poly.pdbx_seq_one_letter_code
_entity_poly.pdbx_strand_id
1 'polypeptide(L)'
;MSNGDESPRVSPERLQVFLSDPRSYAGPSKRVRVLQTHSAWLTLVGRRAYKVKKPVNFGFLDFSTLEKRRYFCEREVELNRRLCPGTHLGVVPISMNRGRLSFGGDGKIVEYAIEMRRLPERGFLPRLLAQGRVSTREVDEIVEMLVPFYQAQEPTPEIEQWGSIANLRISTDENFRQTEDFVGVTISRPAFATIRHWTAAFYRRHAALFAARIHERRIRDCHGDLHLEHIHFGRKGLTIYDCIEFNDRFRYIDVASDAAFLAMDFDFTGHPEFARHFAQRLARTLQDPGLLALLDFYKCYRAYVRGKVESFQQMAAGVPESERAACRARASRYFRLALQYAVCGSEPEALVVMGRVGAGKSTLARSLGGELGWEVFSADRIRKELAGVPLHVRGTTVERRRLYAKRMTDRTYAALAHHALGQLRQHRGVILDATFSSRRRRRQFLRALDQAGVACRFIEVQATTELLRKRLAARALRVGEISDARLEDFSALDRAYEPPHELPAHLLVAVKTARTCEAAVIATLKALANRRSPGG
;
A
#
# COMPACT_ATOMS: atom_id res chain seq x y z
N MET A 1 -27.96 -47.44 -18.89
CA MET A 1 -28.01 -45.98 -18.99
C MET A 1 -28.92 -45.53 -17.85
N SER A 2 -28.54 -44.83 -16.78
CA SER A 2 -27.39 -43.99 -16.46
C SER A 2 -27.00 -44.30 -15.01
N ASN A 3 -25.83 -44.90 -14.77
CA ASN A 3 -25.26 -44.99 -13.43
C ASN A 3 -24.66 -43.62 -13.11
N GLY A 4 -25.39 -42.83 -12.31
CA GLY A 4 -24.84 -41.63 -11.71
C GLY A 4 -23.63 -42.03 -10.86
N ASP A 5 -22.46 -41.52 -11.21
CA ASP A 5 -21.23 -41.64 -10.42
C ASP A 5 -21.38 -40.81 -9.14
N GLU A 6 -22.09 -41.34 -8.15
CA GLU A 6 -22.02 -40.85 -6.77
C GLU A 6 -20.69 -41.30 -6.17
N SER A 7 -19.63 -40.58 -6.51
CA SER A 7 -18.38 -40.70 -5.80
C SER A 7 -18.61 -40.40 -4.31
N PRO A 8 -18.24 -41.32 -3.40
CA PRO A 8 -18.50 -41.16 -1.97
C PRO A 8 -17.73 -39.93 -1.49
N ARG A 9 -18.47 -38.90 -1.12
CA ARG A 9 -17.91 -37.66 -0.60
C ARG A 9 -17.35 -37.93 0.80
N VAL A 10 -16.04 -37.78 0.96
CA VAL A 10 -15.45 -37.71 2.30
C VAL A 10 -15.80 -36.35 2.90
N SER A 11 -16.28 -36.33 4.15
CA SER A 11 -16.64 -35.07 4.78
C SER A 11 -15.40 -34.23 5.10
N PRO A 12 -15.49 -32.88 5.07
CA PRO A 12 -14.41 -31.99 5.49
C PRO A 12 -13.85 -32.32 6.89
N GLU A 13 -14.72 -32.68 7.83
CA GLU A 13 -14.36 -33.01 9.21
C GLU A 13 -13.51 -34.27 9.27
N ARG A 14 -13.88 -35.30 8.50
CA ARG A 14 -13.12 -36.55 8.43
C ARG A 14 -11.76 -36.35 7.80
N LEU A 15 -11.65 -35.49 6.77
CA LEU A 15 -10.36 -35.10 6.21
C LEU A 15 -9.50 -34.33 7.23
N GLN A 16 -10.08 -33.39 7.98
CA GLN A 16 -9.34 -32.65 9.01
C GLN A 16 -8.81 -33.56 10.12
N VAL A 17 -9.61 -34.54 10.56
CA VAL A 17 -9.16 -35.55 11.54
C VAL A 17 -7.99 -36.35 10.99
N PHE A 18 -8.09 -36.83 9.75
CA PHE A 18 -6.99 -37.53 9.07
C PHE A 18 -5.73 -36.67 8.96
N LEU A 19 -5.88 -35.41 8.56
CA LEU A 19 -4.78 -34.45 8.42
C LEU A 19 -4.16 -34.03 9.76
N SER A 20 -4.86 -34.23 10.86
CA SER A 20 -4.38 -33.90 12.22
C SER A 20 -3.70 -35.07 12.91
N ASP A 21 -3.94 -36.31 12.46
CA ASP A 21 -3.38 -37.52 13.06
C ASP A 21 -1.92 -37.74 12.62
N PRO A 22 -0.94 -37.74 13.54
CA PRO A 22 0.46 -38.07 13.22
C PRO A 22 0.65 -39.42 12.51
N ARG A 23 -0.24 -40.40 12.75
CA ARG A 23 -0.17 -41.75 12.17
C ARG A 23 -0.53 -41.78 10.69
N SER A 24 -1.16 -40.72 10.18
CA SER A 24 -1.48 -40.57 8.75
C SER A 24 -0.23 -40.37 7.89
N TYR A 25 0.90 -40.01 8.49
CA TYR A 25 2.12 -39.61 7.80
C TYR A 25 3.25 -40.63 7.97
N ALA A 26 4.03 -40.86 6.91
CA ALA A 26 5.17 -41.76 6.98
C ALA A 26 6.30 -41.21 7.89
N GLY A 27 6.91 -42.12 8.66
CA GLY A 27 8.08 -41.87 9.51
C GLY A 27 7.76 -41.72 11.01
N PRO A 28 8.80 -41.59 11.87
CA PRO A 28 8.65 -41.64 13.33
C PRO A 28 7.88 -40.44 13.88
N SER A 29 7.01 -40.68 14.87
CA SER A 29 6.03 -39.75 15.48
C SER A 29 6.41 -38.26 15.38
N LYS A 30 5.79 -37.55 14.43
CA LYS A 30 6.01 -36.12 14.17
C LYS A 30 4.90 -35.33 14.83
N ARG A 31 5.23 -34.22 15.51
CA ARG A 31 4.22 -33.22 15.86
C ARG A 31 3.57 -32.68 14.58
N VAL A 32 2.25 -32.77 14.52
CA VAL A 32 1.42 -32.26 13.43
C VAL A 32 0.89 -30.90 13.84
N ARG A 33 1.04 -29.90 12.96
CA ARG A 33 0.37 -28.60 13.10
C ARG A 33 -0.49 -28.37 11.86
N VAL A 34 -1.80 -28.26 12.04
CA VAL A 34 -2.73 -27.91 10.95
C VAL A 34 -2.99 -26.42 11.00
N LEU A 35 -2.78 -25.76 9.86
CA LEU A 35 -3.14 -24.38 9.61
C LEU A 35 -4.30 -24.38 8.62
N GLN A 36 -5.13 -23.34 8.67
CA GLN A 36 -6.31 -23.23 7.82
C GLN A 36 -6.35 -21.86 7.15
N THR A 37 -6.57 -21.85 5.84
CA THR A 37 -6.91 -20.65 5.07
C THR A 37 -8.39 -20.70 4.69
N HIS A 38 -8.89 -19.68 3.99
CA HIS A 38 -10.25 -19.65 3.45
C HIS A 38 -10.48 -20.76 2.41
N SER A 39 -9.44 -21.20 1.69
CA SER A 39 -9.53 -22.14 0.55
C SER A 39 -8.76 -23.45 0.74
N ALA A 40 -7.98 -23.63 1.80
CA ALA A 40 -7.19 -24.85 2.01
C ALA A 40 -6.94 -25.18 3.50
N TRP A 41 -6.57 -26.43 3.77
CA TRP A 41 -5.88 -26.87 4.98
C TRP A 41 -4.41 -27.10 4.67
N LEU A 42 -3.52 -26.64 5.54
CA LEU A 42 -2.08 -26.83 5.42
C LEU A 42 -1.57 -27.58 6.65
N THR A 43 -1.17 -28.83 6.47
CA THR A 43 -0.55 -29.62 7.53
C THR A 43 0.97 -29.53 7.48
N LEU A 44 1.59 -29.19 8.60
CA LEU A 44 3.05 -29.20 8.79
C LEU A 44 3.45 -30.41 9.64
N VAL A 45 4.31 -31.28 9.09
CA VAL A 45 4.68 -32.54 9.74
C VAL A 45 6.17 -32.87 9.48
N GLY A 46 6.98 -32.74 10.52
CA GLY A 46 8.44 -32.86 10.43
C GLY A 46 9.02 -31.90 9.36
N ARG A 47 9.60 -32.47 8.30
CA ARG A 47 10.21 -31.73 7.17
C ARG A 47 9.28 -31.57 5.96
N ARG A 48 8.03 -32.03 6.06
CA ARG A 48 7.03 -31.97 4.99
C ARG A 48 5.89 -31.04 5.37
N ALA A 49 5.23 -30.53 4.33
CA ALA A 49 3.95 -29.87 4.43
C ALA A 49 2.98 -30.48 3.40
N TYR A 50 1.70 -30.52 3.71
CA TYR A 50 0.65 -31.01 2.83
C TYR A 50 -0.46 -29.97 2.74
N LYS A 51 -0.80 -29.53 1.52
CA LYS A 51 -1.90 -28.58 1.28
C LYS A 51 -3.07 -29.32 0.63
N VAL A 52 -4.23 -29.29 1.26
CA VAL A 52 -5.48 -29.86 0.74
C VAL A 52 -6.46 -28.72 0.48
N LYS A 53 -6.92 -28.58 -0.76
CA LYS A 53 -7.89 -27.54 -1.15
C LYS A 53 -9.28 -27.90 -0.61
N LYS A 54 -10.01 -26.90 -0.12
CA LYS A 54 -11.38 -27.05 0.38
C LYS A 54 -12.39 -27.04 -0.78
N PRO A 55 -13.55 -27.70 -0.65
CA PRO A 55 -14.59 -27.71 -1.67
C PRO A 55 -15.38 -26.39 -1.67
N VAL A 56 -14.77 -25.30 -2.11
CA VAL A 56 -15.34 -23.94 -2.09
C VAL A 56 -15.41 -23.33 -3.49
N ASN A 57 -16.35 -22.40 -3.69
CA ASN A 57 -16.43 -21.56 -4.88
C ASN A 57 -16.65 -20.10 -4.46
N PHE A 58 -15.71 -19.23 -4.79
CA PHE A 58 -15.76 -17.80 -4.47
C PHE A 58 -15.97 -16.92 -5.72
N GLY A 59 -16.36 -17.52 -6.85
CA GLY A 59 -16.54 -16.86 -8.15
C GLY A 59 -15.23 -16.58 -8.90
N PHE A 60 -14.17 -16.17 -8.19
CA PHE A 60 -12.83 -16.00 -8.77
C PHE A 60 -11.95 -17.26 -8.68
N LEU A 61 -12.38 -18.26 -7.90
CA LEU A 61 -11.74 -19.54 -7.65
C LEU A 61 -12.84 -20.58 -7.42
N ASP A 62 -12.69 -21.75 -8.04
CA ASP A 62 -13.67 -22.83 -7.95
C ASP A 62 -12.99 -24.19 -7.72
N PHE A 63 -13.06 -24.66 -6.48
CA PHE A 63 -12.56 -25.95 -6.01
C PHE A 63 -13.71 -26.92 -5.66
N SER A 64 -14.92 -26.66 -6.16
CA SER A 64 -16.15 -27.38 -5.77
C SER A 64 -16.09 -28.89 -6.03
N THR A 65 -15.52 -29.32 -7.16
CA THR A 65 -15.42 -30.75 -7.53
C THR A 65 -14.03 -31.31 -7.31
N LEU A 66 -13.93 -32.64 -7.18
CA LEU A 66 -12.66 -33.32 -6.98
C LEU A 66 -11.72 -33.15 -8.18
N GLU A 67 -12.27 -33.15 -9.39
CA GLU A 67 -11.55 -32.95 -10.65
C GLU A 67 -10.94 -31.55 -10.69
N LYS A 68 -11.70 -30.52 -10.29
CA LYS A 68 -11.20 -29.14 -10.18
C LYS A 68 -10.08 -29.04 -9.16
N ARG A 69 -10.23 -29.67 -7.99
CA ARG A 69 -9.15 -29.68 -6.98
C ARG A 69 -7.91 -30.38 -7.46
N ARG A 70 -8.02 -31.51 -8.15
CA ARG A 70 -6.89 -32.19 -8.80
C ARG A 70 -6.17 -31.24 -9.76
N TYR A 71 -6.92 -30.67 -10.71
CA TYR A 71 -6.40 -29.75 -11.72
C TYR A 71 -5.63 -28.59 -11.09
N PHE A 72 -6.22 -27.91 -10.10
CA PHE A 72 -5.54 -26.79 -9.44
C PHE A 72 -4.39 -27.21 -8.54
N CYS A 73 -4.39 -28.42 -7.97
CA CYS A 73 -3.22 -28.97 -7.28
C CYS A 73 -2.06 -29.21 -8.25
N GLU A 74 -2.34 -29.78 -9.43
CA GLU A 74 -1.35 -30.01 -10.49
C GLU A 74 -0.79 -28.68 -11.00
N ARG A 75 -1.66 -27.70 -11.26
CA ARG A 75 -1.25 -26.34 -11.65
C ARG A 75 -0.42 -25.64 -10.59
N GLU A 76 -0.77 -25.73 -9.31
CA GLU A 76 0.02 -25.10 -8.24
C GLU A 76 1.45 -25.65 -8.25
N VAL A 77 1.61 -26.98 -8.39
CA VAL A 77 2.93 -27.62 -8.48
C VAL A 77 3.70 -27.15 -9.71
N GLU A 78 3.06 -27.14 -10.88
CA GLU A 78 3.67 -26.70 -12.14
C GLU A 78 4.18 -25.25 -12.04
N LEU A 79 3.30 -24.33 -11.64
CA LEU A 79 3.59 -22.91 -11.65
C LEU A 79 4.63 -22.51 -10.60
N ASN A 80 4.59 -23.13 -9.43
CA ASN A 80 5.53 -22.83 -8.37
C ASN A 80 6.92 -23.42 -8.62
N ARG A 81 7.05 -24.53 -9.36
CA ARG A 81 8.35 -25.10 -9.71
C ARG A 81 9.22 -24.15 -10.55
N ARG A 82 8.63 -23.15 -11.21
CA ARG A 82 9.34 -22.10 -11.95
C ARG A 82 10.27 -21.25 -11.07
N LEU A 83 9.90 -21.03 -9.80
CA LEU A 83 10.65 -20.21 -8.83
C LEU A 83 11.06 -20.97 -7.56
N CYS A 84 10.55 -22.19 -7.36
CA CYS A 84 10.90 -23.03 -6.23
C CYS A 84 10.90 -24.55 -6.56
N PRO A 85 11.70 -25.00 -7.53
CA PRO A 85 11.65 -26.38 -8.05
C PRO A 85 11.87 -27.45 -6.96
N GLY A 86 12.59 -27.11 -5.88
CA GLY A 86 12.87 -28.01 -4.77
C GLY A 86 11.83 -28.04 -3.65
N THR A 87 10.79 -27.20 -3.69
CA THR A 87 9.80 -27.03 -2.60
C THR A 87 8.50 -27.78 -2.88
N HIS A 88 7.92 -27.65 -4.08
CA HIS A 88 6.72 -28.37 -4.50
C HIS A 88 7.08 -29.74 -5.09
N LEU A 89 6.80 -30.80 -4.34
CA LEU A 89 7.28 -32.14 -4.64
C LEU A 89 6.34 -32.89 -5.59
N GLY A 90 5.04 -32.64 -5.49
CA GLY A 90 4.05 -33.23 -6.38
C GLY A 90 2.65 -33.21 -5.78
N VAL A 91 1.71 -33.77 -6.52
CA VAL A 91 0.34 -34.05 -6.06
C VAL A 91 0.28 -35.50 -5.60
N VAL A 92 -0.28 -35.74 -4.42
CA VAL A 92 -0.49 -37.08 -3.85
C VAL A 92 -1.99 -37.32 -3.64
N PRO A 93 -2.54 -38.45 -4.11
CA PRO A 93 -3.93 -38.78 -3.85
C PRO A 93 -4.13 -39.16 -2.38
N ILE A 94 -5.31 -38.85 -1.86
CA ILE A 94 -5.83 -39.37 -0.60
C ILE A 94 -6.88 -40.41 -0.96
N SER A 95 -6.57 -41.67 -0.65
CA SER A 95 -7.42 -42.81 -0.96
C SER A 95 -8.18 -43.28 0.27
N MET A 96 -9.40 -43.79 0.06
CA MET A 96 -10.20 -44.45 1.07
C MET A 96 -10.28 -45.96 0.78
N ASN A 97 -9.83 -46.77 1.73
CA ASN A 97 -9.94 -48.23 1.68
C ASN A 97 -10.53 -48.75 2.99
N ARG A 98 -11.64 -49.50 2.92
CA ARG A 98 -12.37 -50.06 4.08
C ARG A 98 -12.57 -49.04 5.22
N GLY A 99 -12.91 -47.80 4.87
CA GLY A 99 -13.15 -46.71 5.82
C GLY A 99 -11.89 -46.08 6.44
N ARG A 100 -10.68 -46.45 6.03
CA ARG A 100 -9.44 -45.78 6.41
C ARG A 100 -8.92 -44.91 5.28
N LEU A 101 -8.43 -43.72 5.64
CA LEU A 101 -7.78 -42.79 4.74
C LEU A 101 -6.26 -42.99 4.78
N SER A 102 -5.60 -42.86 3.62
CA SER A 102 -4.15 -42.89 3.49
C SER A 102 -3.67 -41.96 2.37
N PHE A 103 -2.45 -41.43 2.51
CA PHE A 103 -1.76 -40.77 1.39
C PHE A 103 -1.19 -41.85 0.47
N GLY A 104 -1.63 -41.86 -0.78
CA GLY A 104 -1.38 -42.99 -1.66
C GLY A 104 -2.08 -44.27 -1.19
N GLY A 105 -2.11 -45.28 -2.05
CA GLY A 105 -2.69 -46.60 -1.77
C GLY A 105 -3.86 -46.97 -2.68
N ASP A 106 -4.18 -48.25 -2.69
CA ASP A 106 -5.03 -48.90 -3.71
C ASP A 106 -6.55 -48.70 -3.50
N GLY A 107 -6.94 -47.81 -2.60
CA GLY A 107 -8.34 -47.46 -2.34
C GLY A 107 -8.93 -46.50 -3.38
N LYS A 108 -10.22 -46.21 -3.25
CA LYS A 108 -10.88 -45.18 -4.08
C LYS A 108 -10.34 -43.79 -3.71
N ILE A 109 -9.89 -43.01 -4.70
CA ILE A 109 -9.44 -41.64 -4.47
C ILE A 109 -10.63 -40.78 -4.04
N VAL A 110 -10.46 -40.05 -2.94
CA VAL A 110 -11.49 -39.17 -2.37
C VAL A 110 -11.05 -37.72 -2.26
N GLU A 111 -9.74 -37.45 -2.31
CA GLU A 111 -9.18 -36.10 -2.28
C GLU A 111 -7.75 -36.08 -2.84
N TYR A 112 -7.20 -34.90 -3.10
CA TYR A 112 -5.79 -34.69 -3.45
C TYR A 112 -5.11 -33.74 -2.46
N ALA A 113 -3.81 -33.98 -2.22
CA ALA A 113 -2.95 -33.07 -1.48
C ALA A 113 -1.73 -32.68 -2.31
N ILE A 114 -1.24 -31.47 -2.11
CA ILE A 114 0.07 -31.05 -2.62
C ILE A 114 1.10 -31.39 -1.55
N GLU A 115 2.07 -32.24 -1.88
CA GLU A 115 3.21 -32.54 -0.99
C GLU A 115 4.32 -31.50 -1.22
N MET A 116 4.78 -30.91 -0.13
CA MET A 116 5.77 -29.84 -0.14
C MET A 116 6.88 -30.10 0.89
N ARG A 117 8.06 -29.50 0.66
CA ARG A 117 9.04 -29.33 1.74
C ARG A 117 8.58 -28.22 2.68
N ARG A 118 8.62 -28.49 3.98
CA ARG A 118 8.34 -27.47 4.98
C ARG A 118 9.47 -26.43 5.00
N LEU A 119 9.12 -25.17 4.81
CA LEU A 119 10.02 -24.03 4.95
C LEU A 119 10.08 -23.58 6.44
N PRO A 120 11.26 -23.48 7.05
CA PRO A 120 11.39 -23.00 8.43
C PRO A 120 11.01 -21.52 8.59
N GLU A 121 10.21 -21.19 9.62
CA GLU A 121 9.70 -19.83 9.83
C GLU A 121 10.78 -18.74 9.91
N ARG A 122 11.98 -19.09 10.41
CA ARG A 122 13.11 -18.17 10.53
C ARG A 122 13.69 -17.66 9.21
N GLY A 123 13.35 -18.29 8.08
CA GLY A 123 13.88 -17.93 6.76
C GLY A 123 12.95 -17.01 5.96
N PHE A 124 11.72 -16.75 6.41
CA PHE A 124 10.81 -15.86 5.69
C PHE A 124 11.28 -14.41 5.75
N LEU A 125 11.20 -13.73 4.61
CA LEU A 125 11.71 -12.37 4.44
C LEU A 125 11.10 -11.34 5.42
N PRO A 126 9.80 -11.35 5.77
CA PRO A 126 9.25 -10.46 6.79
C PRO A 126 9.95 -10.60 8.14
N ARG A 127 10.30 -11.83 8.52
CA ARG A 127 11.01 -12.10 9.78
C ARG A 127 12.46 -11.66 9.72
N LEU A 128 13.13 -11.82 8.58
CA LEU A 128 14.50 -11.33 8.40
C LEU A 128 14.55 -9.80 8.44
N LEU A 129 13.58 -9.12 7.81
CA LEU A 129 13.42 -7.66 7.88
C LEU A 129 13.22 -7.18 9.31
N ALA A 130 12.27 -7.78 10.04
CA ALA A 130 12.01 -7.43 11.45
C ALA A 130 13.22 -7.64 12.37
N GLN A 131 14.17 -8.48 11.97
CA GLN A 131 15.42 -8.75 12.70
C GLN A 131 16.60 -7.87 12.23
N GLY A 132 16.42 -7.01 11.23
CA GLY A 132 17.51 -6.23 10.63
C GLY A 132 18.55 -7.09 9.92
N ARG A 133 18.16 -8.27 9.42
CA ARG A 133 19.05 -9.26 8.78
C ARG A 133 18.96 -9.28 7.26
N VAL A 134 18.40 -8.23 6.67
CA VAL A 134 18.28 -8.05 5.22
C VAL A 134 19.15 -6.87 4.83
N SER A 135 19.88 -7.04 3.73
CA SER A 135 20.67 -6.01 3.09
C SER A 135 20.30 -5.94 1.60
N THR A 136 20.95 -5.05 0.85
CA THR A 136 20.77 -4.98 -0.60
C THR A 136 21.16 -6.28 -1.30
N ARG A 137 22.03 -7.10 -0.70
CA ARG A 137 22.43 -8.41 -1.23
C ARG A 137 21.23 -9.36 -1.38
N GLU A 138 20.43 -9.52 -0.33
CA GLU A 138 19.25 -10.39 -0.40
C GLU A 138 18.24 -9.88 -1.45
N VAL A 139 18.13 -8.56 -1.61
CA VAL A 139 17.30 -7.95 -2.64
C VAL A 139 17.86 -8.23 -4.04
N ASP A 140 19.19 -8.18 -4.22
CA ASP A 140 19.85 -8.55 -5.47
C ASP A 140 19.63 -10.03 -5.82
N GLU A 141 19.73 -10.94 -4.84
CA GLU A 141 19.44 -12.38 -5.03
C GLU A 141 17.98 -12.61 -5.51
N ILE A 142 17.03 -11.80 -5.04
CA ILE A 142 15.64 -11.83 -5.53
C ILE A 142 15.55 -11.38 -6.99
N VAL A 143 16.23 -10.30 -7.36
CA VAL A 143 16.26 -9.82 -8.75
C VAL A 143 16.92 -10.85 -9.66
N GLU A 144 18.03 -11.45 -9.24
CA GLU A 144 18.75 -12.49 -9.97
C GLU A 144 17.91 -13.75 -10.23
N MET A 145 16.98 -14.08 -9.33
CA MET A 145 16.01 -15.15 -9.55
C MET A 145 14.86 -14.72 -10.47
N LEU A 146 14.33 -13.51 -10.31
CA LEU A 146 13.15 -13.04 -11.03
C LEU A 146 13.42 -12.68 -12.48
N VAL A 147 14.61 -12.16 -12.82
CA VAL A 147 14.94 -11.75 -14.19
C VAL A 147 14.87 -12.93 -15.17
N PRO A 148 15.57 -14.06 -14.94
CA PRO A 148 15.45 -15.24 -15.81
C PRO A 148 14.03 -15.79 -15.83
N PHE A 149 13.33 -15.75 -14.69
CA PHE A 149 11.94 -16.18 -14.63
C PHE A 149 11.05 -15.39 -15.59
N TYR A 150 11.10 -14.05 -15.57
CA TYR A 150 10.30 -13.21 -16.47
C TYR A 150 10.71 -13.39 -17.93
N GLN A 151 12.01 -13.51 -18.22
CA GLN A 151 12.52 -13.71 -19.58
C GLN A 151 12.11 -15.05 -20.18
N ALA A 152 11.96 -16.09 -19.34
CA ALA A 152 11.52 -17.41 -19.78
C ALA A 152 10.01 -17.52 -20.07
N GLN A 153 9.20 -16.54 -19.67
CA GLN A 153 7.75 -16.58 -19.95
C GLN A 153 7.46 -16.11 -21.36
N GLU A 154 6.84 -16.95 -22.20
CA GLU A 154 6.50 -16.58 -23.57
C GLU A 154 5.29 -15.63 -23.60
N PRO A 155 5.38 -14.48 -24.27
CA PRO A 155 4.25 -13.57 -24.44
C PRO A 155 3.36 -14.07 -25.60
N THR A 156 2.08 -14.33 -25.32
CA THR A 156 1.09 -14.72 -26.32
C THR A 156 0.00 -13.65 -26.45
N PRO A 157 -0.75 -13.59 -27.56
CA PRO A 157 -1.88 -12.66 -27.68
C PRO A 157 -2.90 -12.78 -26.54
N GLU A 158 -3.10 -14.00 -26.02
CA GLU A 158 -3.96 -14.28 -24.88
C GLU A 158 -3.46 -13.63 -23.57
N ILE A 159 -2.14 -13.61 -23.36
CA ILE A 159 -1.51 -12.96 -22.21
C ILE A 159 -1.51 -11.44 -22.40
N GLU A 160 -1.11 -10.98 -23.57
CA GLU A 160 -0.85 -9.56 -23.85
C GLU A 160 -2.09 -8.66 -23.81
N GLN A 161 -3.25 -9.19 -24.17
CA GLN A 161 -4.51 -8.45 -24.07
C GLN A 161 -4.77 -7.93 -22.64
N TRP A 162 -4.26 -8.60 -21.60
CA TRP A 162 -4.42 -8.19 -20.20
C TRP A 162 -3.63 -6.93 -19.83
N GLY A 163 -2.69 -6.50 -20.68
CA GLY A 163 -2.03 -5.20 -20.56
C GLY A 163 -2.87 -4.03 -21.06
N SER A 164 -3.95 -4.28 -21.80
CA SER A 164 -4.81 -3.21 -22.32
C SER A 164 -5.50 -2.46 -21.18
N ILE A 165 -5.68 -1.15 -21.34
CA ILE A 165 -6.40 -0.33 -20.37
C ILE A 165 -7.82 -0.86 -20.14
N ALA A 166 -8.48 -1.37 -21.17
CA ALA A 166 -9.81 -1.96 -21.04
C ALA A 166 -9.82 -3.12 -20.03
N ASN A 167 -8.87 -4.05 -20.14
CA ASN A 167 -8.77 -5.19 -19.23
C ASN A 167 -8.24 -4.81 -17.84
N LEU A 168 -7.26 -3.90 -17.74
CA LEU A 168 -6.80 -3.39 -16.45
C LEU A 168 -7.93 -2.68 -15.67
N ARG A 169 -8.85 -2.01 -16.38
CA ARG A 169 -10.00 -1.34 -15.77
C ARG A 169 -11.02 -2.31 -15.17
N ILE A 170 -11.12 -3.54 -15.67
CA ILE A 170 -11.97 -4.56 -15.05
C ILE A 170 -11.57 -4.72 -13.58
N SER A 171 -10.28 -4.94 -13.31
CA SER A 171 -9.80 -5.13 -11.94
C SER A 171 -9.88 -3.86 -11.09
N THR A 172 -9.53 -2.68 -11.62
CA THR A 172 -9.62 -1.45 -10.83
C THR A 172 -11.07 -1.07 -10.52
N ASP A 173 -11.98 -1.21 -11.48
CA ASP A 173 -13.37 -0.81 -11.32
C ASP A 173 -14.13 -1.81 -10.44
N GLU A 174 -13.83 -3.12 -10.55
CA GLU A 174 -14.27 -4.14 -9.59
C GLU A 174 -13.82 -3.82 -8.17
N ASN A 175 -12.54 -3.45 -7.98
CA ASN A 175 -12.00 -3.08 -6.67
C ASN A 175 -12.74 -1.88 -6.08
N PHE A 176 -12.97 -0.81 -6.84
CA PHE A 176 -13.70 0.35 -6.34
C PHE A 176 -15.13 -0.01 -5.95
N ARG A 177 -15.87 -0.72 -6.82
CA ARG A 177 -17.25 -1.16 -6.55
C ARG A 177 -17.35 -2.01 -5.28
N GLN A 178 -16.46 -2.99 -5.14
CA GLN A 178 -16.39 -3.89 -3.98
C GLN A 178 -16.00 -3.19 -2.68
N THR A 179 -15.48 -1.96 -2.75
CA THR A 179 -15.07 -1.19 -1.57
C THR A 179 -16.02 -0.07 -1.17
N GLU A 180 -17.12 0.15 -1.90
CA GLU A 180 -18.08 1.22 -1.60
C GLU A 180 -18.65 1.10 -0.19
N ASP A 181 -19.00 -0.12 0.24
CA ASP A 181 -19.53 -0.40 1.58
C ASP A 181 -18.52 -0.18 2.71
N PHE A 182 -17.23 -0.08 2.40
CA PHE A 182 -16.18 0.17 3.38
C PHE A 182 -15.76 1.64 3.49
N VAL A 183 -16.36 2.51 2.68
CA VAL A 183 -16.12 3.96 2.75
C VAL A 183 -16.68 4.51 4.07
N GLY A 184 -15.82 5.15 4.86
CA GLY A 184 -16.12 5.59 6.23
C GLY A 184 -15.79 4.55 7.30
N VAL A 185 -15.42 3.32 6.91
CA VAL A 185 -15.05 2.23 7.85
C VAL A 185 -13.56 1.95 7.82
N THR A 186 -13.02 1.57 6.65
CA THR A 186 -11.59 1.25 6.47
C THR A 186 -10.91 2.16 5.47
N ILE A 187 -11.66 2.82 4.59
CA ILE A 187 -11.16 3.87 3.71
C ILE A 187 -11.98 5.14 3.91
N SER A 188 -11.33 6.30 4.00
CA SER A 188 -12.05 7.57 4.10
C SER A 188 -12.69 7.94 2.75
N ARG A 189 -13.75 8.75 2.79
CA ARG A 189 -14.35 9.29 1.56
C ARG A 189 -13.35 10.12 0.74
N PRO A 190 -12.50 10.98 1.35
CA PRO A 190 -11.45 11.67 0.62
C PRO A 190 -10.43 10.76 -0.07
N ALA A 191 -9.97 9.71 0.61
CA ALA A 191 -9.03 8.74 0.04
C ALA A 191 -9.66 8.01 -1.15
N PHE A 192 -10.85 7.42 -0.97
CA PHE A 192 -11.57 6.69 -2.02
C PHE A 192 -11.78 7.57 -3.27
N ALA A 193 -12.33 8.77 -3.08
CA ALA A 193 -12.63 9.68 -4.19
C ALA A 193 -11.37 10.17 -4.92
N THR A 194 -10.25 10.30 -4.21
CA THR A 194 -8.98 10.75 -4.79
C THR A 194 -8.29 9.63 -5.55
N ILE A 195 -8.16 8.44 -4.97
CA ILE A 195 -7.52 7.29 -5.61
C ILE A 195 -8.28 6.96 -6.90
N ARG A 196 -9.62 6.86 -6.86
CA ARG A 196 -10.44 6.63 -8.05
C ARG A 196 -10.24 7.70 -9.14
N HIS A 197 -10.18 8.97 -8.74
CA HIS A 197 -9.92 10.08 -9.67
C HIS A 197 -8.55 9.96 -10.32
N TRP A 198 -7.53 9.68 -9.52
CA TRP A 198 -6.16 9.58 -9.99
C TRP A 198 -5.97 8.36 -10.90
N THR A 199 -6.48 7.19 -10.55
CA THR A 199 -6.44 5.98 -11.39
C THR A 199 -7.04 6.25 -12.78
N ALA A 200 -8.23 6.84 -12.84
CA ALA A 200 -8.88 7.18 -14.11
C ALA A 200 -8.09 8.22 -14.92
N ALA A 201 -7.50 9.22 -14.25
CA ALA A 201 -6.66 10.21 -14.91
C ALA A 201 -5.32 9.63 -15.41
N PHE A 202 -4.73 8.70 -14.65
CA PHE A 202 -3.46 8.07 -14.98
C PHE A 202 -3.57 7.24 -16.26
N TYR A 203 -4.62 6.42 -16.40
CA TYR A 203 -4.89 5.68 -17.63
C TYR A 203 -4.98 6.61 -18.85
N ARG A 204 -5.71 7.73 -18.74
CA ARG A 204 -5.86 8.69 -19.85
C ARG A 204 -4.54 9.36 -20.22
N ARG A 205 -3.75 9.79 -19.23
CA ARG A 205 -2.49 10.52 -19.45
C ARG A 205 -1.36 9.64 -19.97
N HIS A 206 -1.34 8.37 -19.57
CA HIS A 206 -0.26 7.43 -19.89
C HIS A 206 -0.72 6.34 -20.85
N ALA A 207 -1.75 6.59 -21.67
CA ALA A 207 -2.28 5.61 -22.61
C ALA A 207 -1.21 5.07 -23.57
N ALA A 208 -0.33 5.96 -24.07
CA ALA A 208 0.79 5.58 -24.91
C ALA A 208 1.80 4.67 -24.19
N LEU A 209 2.04 4.91 -22.90
CA LEU A 209 2.95 4.07 -22.10
C LEU A 209 2.38 2.66 -21.95
N PHE A 210 1.10 2.50 -21.58
CA PHE A 210 0.46 1.18 -21.51
C PHE A 210 0.47 0.43 -22.85
N ALA A 211 0.22 1.14 -23.96
CA ALA A 211 0.32 0.54 -25.30
C ALA A 211 1.76 0.09 -25.62
N ALA A 212 2.76 0.91 -25.26
CA ALA A 212 4.17 0.56 -25.41
C ALA A 212 4.54 -0.69 -24.60
N ARG A 213 4.02 -0.86 -23.38
CA ARG A 213 4.24 -2.09 -22.58
C ARG A 213 3.84 -3.35 -23.33
N ILE A 214 2.70 -3.32 -24.02
CA ILE A 214 2.22 -4.46 -24.81
C ILE A 214 3.15 -4.69 -26.01
N HIS A 215 3.47 -3.61 -26.75
CA HIS A 215 4.34 -3.69 -27.93
C HIS A 215 5.75 -4.23 -27.58
N GLU A 216 6.30 -3.80 -26.45
CA GLU A 216 7.58 -4.25 -25.90
C GLU A 216 7.52 -5.64 -25.26
N ARG A 217 6.40 -6.36 -25.42
CA ARG A 217 6.19 -7.71 -24.88
C ARG A 217 6.40 -7.75 -23.36
N ARG A 218 5.94 -6.75 -22.61
CA ARG A 218 6.16 -6.66 -21.13
C ARG A 218 5.04 -7.31 -20.31
N ILE A 219 3.96 -7.74 -20.97
CA ILE A 219 2.89 -8.51 -20.34
C ILE A 219 3.27 -9.98 -20.40
N ARG A 220 3.42 -10.61 -19.24
CA ARG A 220 3.99 -11.96 -19.09
C ARG A 220 3.16 -12.77 -18.12
N ASP A 221 3.37 -14.08 -18.17
CA ASP A 221 2.79 -15.00 -17.20
C ASP A 221 3.56 -15.03 -15.87
N CYS A 222 3.38 -13.98 -15.07
CA CYS A 222 4.18 -13.63 -13.90
C CYS A 222 3.91 -14.52 -12.67
N HIS A 223 4.24 -14.03 -11.47
CA HIS A 223 3.88 -14.68 -10.21
C HIS A 223 2.42 -14.37 -9.80
N GLY A 224 2.00 -13.12 -9.97
CA GLY A 224 0.64 -12.63 -9.71
C GLY A 224 0.40 -12.20 -8.26
N ASP A 225 1.12 -12.80 -7.31
CA ASP A 225 1.08 -12.49 -5.87
C ASP A 225 2.48 -12.37 -5.24
N LEU A 226 3.40 -11.66 -5.91
CA LEU A 226 4.79 -11.53 -5.48
C LEU A 226 4.90 -10.57 -4.28
N HIS A 227 4.87 -11.09 -3.05
CA HIS A 227 5.00 -10.27 -1.84
C HIS A 227 5.90 -10.94 -0.78
N LEU A 228 6.24 -10.22 0.31
CA LEU A 228 7.33 -10.61 1.21
C LEU A 228 7.09 -11.99 1.87
N GLU A 229 5.86 -12.30 2.27
CA GLU A 229 5.50 -13.58 2.93
C GLU A 229 5.83 -14.80 2.06
N HIS A 230 5.90 -14.61 0.75
CA HIS A 230 6.15 -15.66 -0.24
C HIS A 230 7.64 -15.87 -0.54
N ILE A 231 8.51 -15.11 0.12
CA ILE A 231 9.95 -15.14 -0.08
C ILE A 231 10.64 -15.76 1.14
N HIS A 232 11.43 -16.80 0.90
CA HIS A 232 12.12 -17.53 1.95
C HIS A 232 13.60 -17.78 1.59
N PHE A 233 14.50 -17.37 2.49
CA PHE A 233 15.93 -17.68 2.43
C PHE A 233 16.25 -18.91 3.28
N GLY A 234 16.59 -20.01 2.61
CA GLY A 234 16.94 -21.27 3.24
C GLY A 234 18.41 -21.67 3.06
N ARG A 235 18.80 -22.80 3.67
CA ARG A 235 20.14 -23.39 3.45
C ARG A 235 20.42 -23.76 1.98
N LYS A 236 19.37 -23.98 1.20
CA LYS A 236 19.45 -24.35 -0.23
C LYS A 236 19.31 -23.14 -1.15
N GLY A 237 19.36 -21.92 -0.61
CA GLY A 237 19.16 -20.67 -1.33
C GLY A 237 17.77 -20.07 -1.16
N LEU A 238 17.52 -19.06 -1.99
CA LEU A 238 16.25 -18.35 -2.13
C LEU A 238 15.14 -19.28 -2.65
N THR A 239 13.91 -19.00 -2.25
CA THR A 239 12.70 -19.66 -2.72
C THR A 239 11.57 -18.64 -2.74
N ILE A 240 10.86 -18.54 -3.87
CA ILE A 240 9.64 -17.76 -4.03
C ILE A 240 8.50 -18.73 -4.38
N TYR A 241 7.43 -18.72 -3.61
CA TYR A 241 6.34 -19.71 -3.71
C TYR A 241 4.95 -19.05 -3.59
N ASP A 242 3.89 -19.84 -3.73
CA ASP A 242 2.48 -19.42 -3.74
C ASP A 242 2.13 -18.53 -4.95
N CYS A 243 2.66 -18.89 -6.11
CA CYS A 243 2.24 -18.33 -7.40
C CYS A 243 0.76 -18.64 -7.66
N ILE A 244 -0.02 -17.65 -8.13
CA ILE A 244 -1.47 -17.81 -8.34
C ILE A 244 -1.75 -18.89 -9.39
N GLU A 245 -2.48 -19.93 -9.00
CA GLU A 245 -2.80 -21.08 -9.86
C GLU A 245 -4.24 -21.10 -10.37
N PHE A 246 -5.13 -20.33 -9.75
CA PHE A 246 -6.57 -20.48 -9.92
C PHE A 246 -7.20 -19.48 -10.90
N ASN A 247 -6.48 -18.43 -11.28
CA ASN A 247 -6.99 -17.42 -12.19
C ASN A 247 -5.86 -16.76 -12.98
N ASP A 248 -5.76 -17.10 -14.25
CA ASP A 248 -4.70 -16.63 -15.13
C ASP A 248 -4.68 -15.10 -15.28
N ARG A 249 -5.83 -14.42 -15.22
CA ARG A 249 -5.88 -12.94 -15.32
C ARG A 249 -5.14 -12.21 -14.21
N PHE A 250 -4.91 -12.86 -13.06
CA PHE A 250 -4.14 -12.28 -11.97
C PHE A 250 -2.63 -12.45 -12.16
N ARG A 251 -2.23 -13.28 -13.12
CA ARG A 251 -0.86 -13.69 -13.40
C ARG A 251 -0.38 -13.20 -14.77
N TYR A 252 -1.30 -13.07 -15.74
CA TYR A 252 -1.10 -12.45 -17.04
C TYR A 252 -1.10 -10.93 -16.85
N ILE A 253 0.03 -10.39 -16.42
CA ILE A 253 0.17 -9.00 -16.01
C ILE A 253 1.47 -8.42 -16.54
N ASP A 254 1.56 -7.09 -16.51
CA ASP A 254 2.82 -6.39 -16.72
C ASP A 254 3.84 -6.82 -15.65
N VAL A 255 5.09 -7.08 -16.05
CA VAL A 255 6.22 -7.32 -15.12
C VAL A 255 6.34 -6.19 -14.08
N ALA A 256 6.05 -4.95 -14.48
CA ALA A 256 6.01 -3.80 -13.57
C ALA A 256 4.93 -3.94 -12.49
N SER A 257 3.79 -4.58 -12.81
CA SER A 257 2.71 -4.83 -11.85
C SER A 257 3.05 -5.92 -10.84
N ASP A 258 3.80 -6.95 -11.26
CA ASP A 258 4.28 -8.01 -10.39
C ASP A 258 5.36 -7.47 -9.44
N ALA A 259 6.35 -6.75 -9.99
CA ALA A 259 7.40 -6.09 -9.22
C ALA A 259 6.85 -5.04 -8.23
N ALA A 260 5.85 -4.27 -8.64
CA ALA A 260 5.22 -3.28 -7.78
C ALA A 260 4.60 -3.88 -6.53
N PHE A 261 4.19 -5.15 -6.56
CA PHE A 261 3.61 -5.80 -5.39
C PHE A 261 4.68 -5.97 -4.30
N LEU A 262 5.83 -6.53 -4.65
CA LEU A 262 6.94 -6.69 -3.72
C LEU A 262 7.49 -5.34 -3.23
N ALA A 263 7.66 -4.39 -4.15
CA ALA A 263 8.12 -3.05 -3.81
C ALA A 263 7.14 -2.33 -2.85
N MET A 264 5.83 -2.46 -3.07
CA MET A 264 4.80 -1.92 -2.18
C MET A 264 4.86 -2.55 -0.78
N ASP A 265 5.18 -3.84 -0.68
CA ASP A 265 5.22 -4.56 0.58
C ASP A 265 6.48 -4.19 1.40
N PHE A 266 7.61 -3.90 0.74
CA PHE A 266 8.76 -3.24 1.37
C PHE A 266 8.39 -1.87 1.93
N ASP A 267 7.71 -1.03 1.15
CA ASP A 267 7.24 0.29 1.63
C ASP A 267 6.27 0.14 2.82
N PHE A 268 5.33 -0.81 2.72
CA PHE A 268 4.36 -1.09 3.78
C PHE A 268 5.08 -1.48 5.07
N THR A 269 6.08 -2.36 5.01
CA THR A 269 6.86 -2.80 6.18
C THR A 269 7.88 -1.79 6.68
N GLY A 270 8.01 -0.62 6.03
CA GLY A 270 8.86 0.48 6.48
C GLY A 270 10.29 0.43 5.93
N HIS A 271 10.51 -0.22 4.79
CA HIS A 271 11.82 -0.38 4.14
C HIS A 271 11.83 0.18 2.71
N PRO A 272 11.52 1.48 2.50
CA PRO A 272 11.45 2.08 1.17
C PRO A 272 12.79 2.06 0.42
N GLU A 273 13.91 2.01 1.13
CA GLU A 273 15.24 1.81 0.55
C GLU A 273 15.35 0.48 -0.22
N PHE A 274 14.79 -0.61 0.31
CA PHE A 274 14.76 -1.89 -0.40
C PHE A 274 13.75 -1.88 -1.55
N ALA A 275 12.61 -1.20 -1.39
CA ALA A 275 11.66 -1.02 -2.49
C ALA A 275 12.30 -0.32 -3.70
N ARG A 276 13.03 0.78 -3.45
CA ARG A 276 13.75 1.53 -4.50
C ARG A 276 14.88 0.73 -5.10
N HIS A 277 15.73 0.11 -4.27
CA HIS A 277 16.84 -0.71 -4.74
C HIS A 277 16.35 -1.86 -5.62
N PHE A 278 15.31 -2.59 -5.17
CA PHE A 278 14.67 -3.66 -5.91
C PHE A 278 14.18 -3.18 -7.28
N ALA A 279 13.35 -2.13 -7.32
CA ALA A 279 12.76 -1.65 -8.57
C ALA A 279 13.82 -1.12 -9.54
N GLN A 280 14.81 -0.36 -9.05
CA GLN A 280 15.90 0.18 -9.88
C GLN A 280 16.83 -0.92 -10.40
N ARG A 281 17.14 -1.92 -9.58
CA ARG A 281 17.97 -3.06 -9.99
C ARG A 281 17.24 -3.89 -11.04
N LEU A 282 15.96 -4.20 -10.81
CA LEU A 282 15.14 -4.96 -11.75
C LEU A 282 14.98 -4.23 -13.09
N ALA A 283 14.61 -2.95 -13.06
CA ALA A 283 14.47 -2.11 -14.25
C ALA A 283 15.77 -2.05 -15.06
N ARG A 284 16.93 -1.83 -14.41
CA ARG A 284 18.23 -1.79 -15.08
C ARG A 284 18.58 -3.14 -15.72
N THR A 285 18.41 -4.24 -14.99
CA THR A 285 18.77 -5.58 -15.49
C THR A 285 17.85 -6.02 -16.64
N LEU A 286 16.56 -5.69 -16.59
CA LEU A 286 15.59 -5.96 -17.68
C LEU A 286 15.64 -4.95 -18.83
N GLN A 287 16.49 -3.92 -18.72
CA GLN A 287 16.55 -2.76 -19.62
C GLN A 287 15.15 -2.18 -19.85
N ASP A 288 14.46 -1.92 -18.74
CA ASP A 288 13.05 -1.54 -18.71
C ASP A 288 12.84 -0.25 -17.90
N PRO A 289 13.08 0.92 -18.49
CA PRO A 289 12.78 2.19 -17.82
C PRO A 289 11.27 2.42 -17.66
N GLY A 290 10.43 1.82 -18.51
CA GLY A 290 8.97 1.92 -18.44
C GLY A 290 8.39 1.32 -17.16
N LEU A 291 9.08 0.34 -16.56
CA LEU A 291 8.76 -0.21 -15.25
C LEU A 291 8.71 0.88 -14.17
N LEU A 292 9.74 1.73 -14.10
CA LEU A 292 9.83 2.80 -13.10
C LEU A 292 8.74 3.85 -13.31
N ALA A 293 8.42 4.17 -14.56
CA ALA A 293 7.37 5.13 -14.90
C ALA A 293 5.96 4.64 -14.47
N LEU A 294 5.71 3.33 -14.48
CA LEU A 294 4.44 2.73 -14.03
C LEU A 294 4.43 2.27 -12.57
N LEU A 295 5.59 2.27 -11.90
CA LEU A 295 5.75 1.61 -10.61
C LEU A 295 4.75 2.12 -9.56
N ASP A 296 4.64 3.43 -9.38
CA ASP A 296 3.72 3.97 -8.37
C ASP A 296 2.24 3.78 -8.72
N PHE A 297 1.91 3.68 -10.02
CA PHE A 297 0.57 3.30 -10.45
C PHE A 297 0.23 1.89 -9.98
N TYR A 298 1.12 0.94 -10.24
CA TYR A 298 0.90 -0.43 -9.81
C TYR A 298 1.05 -0.61 -8.30
N LYS A 299 1.94 0.11 -7.60
CA LYS A 299 2.01 0.10 -6.13
C LYS A 299 0.72 0.60 -5.50
N CYS A 300 0.13 1.68 -6.05
CA CYS A 300 -1.18 2.16 -5.63
C CYS A 300 -2.27 1.09 -5.82
N TYR A 301 -2.30 0.46 -7.00
CA TYR A 301 -3.23 -0.63 -7.28
C TYR A 301 -3.07 -1.81 -6.31
N ARG A 302 -1.83 -2.27 -6.06
CA ARG A 302 -1.55 -3.41 -5.17
C ARG A 302 -1.85 -3.09 -3.71
N ALA A 303 -1.51 -1.88 -3.24
CA ALA A 303 -1.90 -1.41 -1.92
C ALA A 303 -3.44 -1.37 -1.78
N TYR A 304 -4.16 -0.92 -2.81
CA TYR A 304 -5.62 -0.92 -2.80
C TYR A 304 -6.21 -2.35 -2.72
N VAL A 305 -5.66 -3.30 -3.50
CA VAL A 305 -6.05 -4.71 -3.46
C VAL A 305 -5.85 -5.28 -2.06
N ARG A 306 -4.69 -5.04 -1.42
CA ARG A 306 -4.45 -5.47 -0.04
C ARG A 306 -5.42 -4.84 0.93
N GLY A 307 -5.67 -3.53 0.84
CA GLY A 307 -6.67 -2.83 1.64
C GLY A 307 -8.04 -3.49 1.54
N LYS A 308 -8.51 -3.78 0.32
CA LYS A 308 -9.77 -4.49 0.05
C LYS A 308 -9.81 -5.87 0.70
N VAL A 309 -8.76 -6.68 0.53
CA VAL A 309 -8.71 -8.04 1.09
C VAL A 309 -8.79 -8.00 2.61
N GLU A 310 -8.05 -7.09 3.27
CA GLU A 310 -8.13 -6.89 4.72
C GLU A 310 -9.51 -6.42 5.18
N SER A 311 -10.17 -5.55 4.39
CA SER A 311 -11.54 -5.11 4.66
C SER A 311 -12.54 -6.27 4.60
N PHE A 312 -12.39 -7.22 3.67
CA PHE A 312 -13.24 -8.41 3.63
C PHE A 312 -12.98 -9.39 4.76
N GLN A 313 -11.70 -9.58 5.15
CA GLN A 313 -11.34 -10.49 6.24
C GLN A 313 -12.03 -10.11 7.56
N GLN A 314 -12.27 -8.82 7.81
CA GLN A 314 -12.99 -8.37 9.01
C GLN A 314 -14.44 -8.90 9.08
N MET A 315 -15.07 -9.19 7.93
CA MET A 315 -16.47 -9.61 7.84
C MET A 315 -16.65 -11.12 8.02
N ALA A 316 -15.56 -11.89 8.05
CA ALA A 316 -15.63 -13.33 8.18
C ALA A 316 -16.31 -13.73 9.50
N ALA A 317 -17.24 -14.69 9.41
CA ALA A 317 -17.95 -15.22 10.56
C ALA A 317 -16.97 -15.90 11.53
N GLY A 318 -17.17 -15.71 12.84
CA GLY A 318 -16.34 -16.32 13.88
C GLY A 318 -14.99 -15.65 14.16
N VAL A 319 -14.65 -14.55 13.47
CA VAL A 319 -13.43 -13.76 13.76
C VAL A 319 -13.63 -12.92 15.03
N PRO A 320 -12.74 -13.02 16.05
CA PRO A 320 -12.80 -12.21 17.26
C PRO A 320 -12.70 -10.69 16.99
N GLU A 321 -13.31 -9.86 17.83
CA GLU A 321 -13.31 -8.39 17.62
C GLU A 321 -11.90 -7.78 17.62
N SER A 322 -10.96 -8.33 18.39
CA SER A 322 -9.55 -7.92 18.38
C SER A 322 -8.89 -8.14 17.02
N GLU A 323 -9.17 -9.27 16.38
CA GLU A 323 -8.68 -9.60 15.04
C GLU A 323 -9.38 -8.74 13.98
N ARG A 324 -10.69 -8.49 14.11
CA ARG A 324 -11.42 -7.55 13.24
C ARG A 324 -10.83 -6.14 13.32
N ALA A 325 -10.54 -5.65 14.53
CA ALA A 325 -9.90 -4.36 14.73
C ALA A 325 -8.49 -4.31 14.10
N ALA A 326 -7.71 -5.38 14.21
CA ALA A 326 -6.41 -5.49 13.55
C ALA A 326 -6.55 -5.49 12.01
N CYS A 327 -7.52 -6.21 11.44
CA CYS A 327 -7.82 -6.18 10.00
C CYS A 327 -8.21 -4.77 9.55
N ARG A 328 -9.09 -4.06 10.29
CA ARG A 328 -9.45 -2.67 10.00
C ARG A 328 -8.24 -1.74 10.01
N ALA A 329 -7.37 -1.85 11.02
CA ALA A 329 -6.18 -1.04 11.12
C ALA A 329 -5.20 -1.30 9.96
N ARG A 330 -5.00 -2.57 9.58
CA ARG A 330 -4.18 -2.96 8.43
C ARG A 330 -4.77 -2.45 7.11
N ALA A 331 -6.08 -2.61 6.90
CA ALA A 331 -6.80 -2.10 5.73
C ALA A 331 -6.61 -0.58 5.57
N SER A 332 -6.86 0.19 6.64
CA SER A 332 -6.67 1.64 6.64
C SER A 332 -5.24 2.06 6.32
N ARG A 333 -4.24 1.30 6.78
CA ARG A 333 -2.83 1.58 6.48
C ARG A 333 -2.50 1.30 5.01
N TYR A 334 -3.05 0.24 4.42
CA TYR A 334 -2.90 -0.02 2.98
C TYR A 334 -3.58 1.06 2.12
N PHE A 335 -4.79 1.49 2.46
CA PHE A 335 -5.46 2.57 1.72
C PHE A 335 -4.75 3.92 1.84
N ARG A 336 -4.16 4.20 3.00
CA ARG A 336 -3.30 5.37 3.18
C ARG A 336 -2.06 5.30 2.29
N LEU A 337 -1.42 4.13 2.22
CA LEU A 337 -0.27 3.91 1.33
C LEU A 337 -0.67 4.07 -0.15
N ALA A 338 -1.83 3.55 -0.55
CA ALA A 338 -2.39 3.75 -1.88
C ALA A 338 -2.65 5.24 -2.18
N LEU A 339 -3.21 5.99 -1.22
CA LEU A 339 -3.40 7.43 -1.34
C LEU A 339 -2.08 8.18 -1.47
N GLN A 340 -1.06 7.80 -0.69
CA GLN A 340 0.28 8.38 -0.77
C GLN A 340 0.86 8.22 -2.17
N TYR A 341 0.82 7.02 -2.78
CA TYR A 341 1.29 6.85 -4.15
C TYR A 341 0.52 7.71 -5.15
N ALA A 342 -0.81 7.81 -5.00
CA ALA A 342 -1.64 8.60 -5.90
C ALA A 342 -1.34 10.10 -5.84
N VAL A 343 -1.01 10.61 -4.65
CA VAL A 343 -0.91 12.06 -4.38
C VAL A 343 0.54 12.55 -4.39
N CYS A 344 1.46 11.76 -3.83
CA CYS A 344 2.84 12.14 -3.52
C CYS A 344 3.89 11.22 -4.18
N GLY A 345 3.52 9.99 -4.54
CA GLY A 345 4.44 8.98 -5.08
C GLY A 345 5.16 8.18 -3.99
N SER A 346 6.21 7.44 -4.37
CA SER A 346 7.03 6.65 -3.44
C SER A 346 8.00 7.50 -2.59
N GLU A 347 8.46 8.64 -3.09
CA GLU A 347 9.44 9.46 -2.38
C GLU A 347 8.80 10.35 -1.30
N PRO A 348 9.50 10.58 -0.16
CA PRO A 348 9.04 11.49 0.86
C PRO A 348 9.08 12.95 0.36
N GLU A 349 8.09 13.74 0.74
CA GLU A 349 8.02 15.16 0.40
C GLU A 349 7.44 16.00 1.54
N ALA A 350 7.69 17.31 1.49
CA ALA A 350 7.07 18.28 2.39
C ALA A 350 5.87 18.98 1.73
N LEU A 351 4.70 18.88 2.36
CA LEU A 351 3.51 19.64 1.98
C LEU A 351 3.34 20.87 2.88
N VAL A 352 3.53 22.05 2.31
CA VAL A 352 3.38 23.33 3.02
C VAL A 352 1.95 23.85 2.85
N VAL A 353 1.17 23.85 3.93
CA VAL A 353 -0.16 24.46 3.95
C VAL A 353 -0.04 25.92 4.39
N MET A 354 -0.26 26.84 3.44
CA MET A 354 -0.10 28.28 3.62
C MET A 354 -1.35 29.08 3.22
N GLY A 355 -1.29 30.40 3.39
CA GLY A 355 -2.43 31.28 3.13
C GLY A 355 -2.68 32.32 4.23
N ARG A 356 -3.61 33.23 3.95
CA ARG A 356 -4.02 34.33 4.85
C ARG A 356 -4.51 33.81 6.21
N VAL A 357 -4.45 34.65 7.23
CA VAL A 357 -4.95 34.30 8.57
C VAL A 357 -6.48 34.15 8.51
N GLY A 358 -7.01 33.10 9.15
CA GLY A 358 -8.45 32.77 9.10
C GLY A 358 -8.85 31.94 7.88
N ALA A 359 -7.94 31.63 6.95
CA ALA A 359 -8.26 30.88 5.73
C ALA A 359 -8.60 29.40 5.96
N GLY A 360 -8.29 28.84 7.13
CA GLY A 360 -8.54 27.43 7.46
C GLY A 360 -7.33 26.50 7.31
N LYS A 361 -6.11 27.06 7.21
CA LYS A 361 -4.84 26.32 7.07
C LYS A 361 -4.70 25.17 8.07
N SER A 362 -4.73 25.46 9.37
CA SER A 362 -4.52 24.46 10.42
C SER A 362 -5.56 23.35 10.40
N THR A 363 -6.80 23.67 9.99
CA THR A 363 -7.86 22.67 9.82
C THR A 363 -7.53 21.75 8.64
N LEU A 364 -7.19 22.33 7.48
CA LEU A 364 -6.82 21.56 6.29
C LEU A 364 -5.56 20.72 6.53
N ALA A 365 -4.52 21.30 7.13
CA ALA A 365 -3.27 20.62 7.45
C ALA A 365 -3.49 19.42 8.37
N ARG A 366 -4.30 19.56 9.42
CA ARG A 366 -4.66 18.45 10.31
C ARG A 366 -5.43 17.35 9.58
N SER A 367 -6.41 17.74 8.76
CA SER A 367 -7.18 16.76 7.98
C SER A 367 -6.30 16.00 6.99
N LEU A 368 -5.44 16.70 6.23
CA LEU A 368 -4.46 16.06 5.34
C LEU A 368 -3.50 15.14 6.10
N GLY A 369 -3.06 15.55 7.29
CA GLY A 369 -2.21 14.74 8.15
C GLY A 369 -2.89 13.44 8.58
N GLY A 370 -4.19 13.47 8.88
CA GLY A 370 -4.97 12.26 9.18
C GLY A 370 -5.13 11.32 7.97
N GLU A 371 -5.40 11.89 6.80
CA GLU A 371 -5.56 11.13 5.54
C GLU A 371 -4.26 10.43 5.15
N LEU A 372 -3.14 11.17 5.11
CA LEU A 372 -1.82 10.66 4.71
C LEU A 372 -1.08 9.95 5.86
N GLY A 373 -1.54 10.10 7.11
CA GLY A 373 -0.84 9.62 8.31
C GLY A 373 0.50 10.33 8.54
N TRP A 374 0.64 11.57 8.08
CA TRP A 374 1.86 12.36 8.18
C TRP A 374 1.80 13.30 9.37
N GLU A 375 2.96 13.55 9.97
CA GLU A 375 3.08 14.51 11.08
C GLU A 375 2.84 15.95 10.59
N VAL A 376 2.16 16.74 11.42
CA VAL A 376 1.84 18.14 11.12
C VAL A 376 2.60 19.06 12.07
N PHE A 377 3.58 19.79 11.55
CA PHE A 377 4.29 20.81 12.31
C PHE A 377 3.65 22.17 12.08
N SER A 378 3.21 22.81 13.18
CA SER A 378 2.59 24.14 13.13
C SER A 378 3.57 25.21 13.61
N ALA A 379 3.75 26.25 12.81
CA ALA A 379 4.61 27.38 13.20
C ALA A 379 4.11 28.09 14.45
N ASP A 380 2.79 28.14 14.70
CA ASP A 380 2.24 28.76 15.92
C ASP A 380 2.58 27.91 17.16
N ARG A 381 2.49 26.57 17.05
CA ARG A 381 2.89 25.65 18.13
C ARG A 381 4.39 25.76 18.44
N ILE A 382 5.23 25.63 17.42
CA ILE A 382 6.70 25.72 17.57
C ILE A 382 7.10 27.08 18.15
N ARG A 383 6.44 28.17 17.72
CA ARG A 383 6.71 29.51 18.27
C ARG A 383 6.45 29.59 19.76
N LYS A 384 5.36 28.99 20.25
CA LYS A 384 5.02 28.98 21.67
C LYS A 384 5.98 28.11 22.48
N GLU A 385 6.32 26.93 21.97
CA GLU A 385 7.31 26.03 22.59
C GLU A 385 8.68 26.70 22.74
N LEU A 386 9.19 27.34 21.67
CA LEU A 386 10.47 28.07 21.70
C LEU A 386 10.48 29.27 22.66
N ALA A 387 9.30 29.81 22.97
CA ALA A 387 9.14 30.94 23.88
C ALA A 387 8.82 30.51 25.33
N GLY A 388 8.62 29.22 25.59
CA GLY A 388 8.24 28.71 26.90
C GLY A 388 6.85 29.14 27.37
N VAL A 389 5.94 29.48 26.44
CA VAL A 389 4.57 29.92 26.78
C VAL A 389 3.54 28.80 26.59
N PRO A 390 2.46 28.75 27.39
CA PRO A 390 1.46 27.69 27.27
C PRO A 390 0.76 27.68 25.90
N LEU A 391 0.62 26.49 25.30
CA LEU A 391 0.09 26.32 23.94
C LEU A 391 -1.34 26.87 23.75
N HIS A 392 -2.20 26.66 24.74
CA HIS A 392 -3.63 26.94 24.68
C HIS A 392 -4.04 28.26 25.34
N VAL A 393 -3.06 29.03 25.83
CA VAL A 393 -3.29 30.35 26.43
C VAL A 393 -2.91 31.41 25.41
N ARG A 394 -3.79 32.41 25.23
CA ARG A 394 -3.47 33.59 24.44
C ARG A 394 -2.70 34.57 25.33
N GLY A 395 -1.51 34.94 24.86
CA GLY A 395 -0.72 35.95 25.55
C GLY A 395 -1.34 37.35 25.46
N THR A 396 -0.89 38.21 26.36
CA THR A 396 -1.08 39.66 26.33
C THR A 396 -0.54 40.28 25.03
N THR A 397 -0.92 41.52 24.74
CA THR A 397 -0.42 42.25 23.55
C THR A 397 1.12 42.36 23.55
N VAL A 398 1.74 42.47 24.74
CA VAL A 398 3.21 42.54 24.91
C VAL A 398 3.86 41.20 24.58
N GLU A 399 3.32 40.10 25.12
CA GLU A 399 3.81 38.75 24.81
C GLU A 399 3.67 38.43 23.32
N ARG A 400 2.53 38.79 22.72
CA ARG A 400 2.32 38.64 21.26
C ARG A 400 3.37 39.41 20.46
N ARG A 401 3.68 40.67 20.82
CA ARG A 401 4.75 41.43 20.14
C ARG A 401 6.11 40.74 20.24
N ARG A 402 6.43 40.12 21.38
CA ARG A 402 7.68 39.33 21.55
C ARG A 402 7.67 38.05 20.73
N LEU A 403 6.55 37.30 20.73
CA LEU A 403 6.38 36.05 19.97
C LEU A 403 6.54 36.27 18.47
N TYR A 404 6.00 37.36 17.93
CA TYR A 404 6.03 37.66 16.50
C TYR A 404 7.16 38.62 16.08
N ALA A 405 8.11 38.92 16.99
CA ALA A 405 9.31 39.68 16.65
C ALA A 405 10.12 38.98 15.54
N LYS A 406 10.85 39.75 14.73
CA LYS A 406 11.65 39.24 13.59
C LYS A 406 12.56 38.07 14.00
N ARG A 407 13.32 38.23 15.08
CA ARG A 407 14.24 37.20 15.61
C ARG A 407 13.51 35.92 16.00
N MET A 408 12.37 36.03 16.69
CA MET A 408 11.57 34.85 17.07
C MET A 408 10.97 34.18 15.85
N THR A 409 10.40 34.95 14.92
CA THR A 409 9.87 34.43 13.65
C THR A 409 10.94 33.67 12.87
N ASP A 410 12.16 34.21 12.76
CA ASP A 410 13.25 33.54 12.05
C ASP A 410 13.68 32.24 12.75
N ARG A 411 13.74 32.21 14.10
CA ARG A 411 13.95 30.97 14.87
C ARG A 411 12.85 29.93 14.65
N THR A 412 11.58 30.34 14.66
CA THR A 412 10.44 29.44 14.43
C THR A 412 10.52 28.76 13.07
N TYR A 413 10.79 29.50 12.00
CA TYR A 413 10.85 28.92 10.66
C TYR A 413 12.11 28.08 10.43
N ALA A 414 13.24 28.41 11.09
CA ALA A 414 14.41 27.55 11.10
C ALA A 414 14.12 26.21 11.81
N ALA A 415 13.44 26.25 12.95
CA ALA A 415 12.98 25.04 13.65
C ALA A 415 11.98 24.23 12.80
N LEU A 416 11.03 24.89 12.13
CA LEU A 416 10.09 24.23 11.21
C LEU A 416 10.81 23.47 10.08
N ALA A 417 11.83 24.08 9.47
CA ALA A 417 12.67 23.43 8.47
C ALA A 417 13.47 22.26 9.07
N HIS A 418 14.03 22.43 10.27
CA HIS A 418 14.75 21.37 10.96
C HIS A 418 13.86 20.14 11.22
N HIS A 419 12.64 20.33 11.73
CA HIS A 419 11.68 19.25 11.95
C HIS A 419 11.29 18.56 10.65
N ALA A 420 11.03 19.33 9.59
CA ALA A 420 10.73 18.78 8.27
C ALA A 420 11.87 17.89 7.75
N LEU A 421 13.11 18.39 7.76
CA LEU A 421 14.29 17.63 7.33
C LEU A 421 14.51 16.37 8.17
N GLY A 422 14.21 16.41 9.48
CA GLY A 422 14.28 15.25 10.36
C GLY A 422 13.36 14.10 9.92
N GLN A 423 12.09 14.39 9.61
CA GLN A 423 11.14 13.39 9.11
C GLN A 423 11.53 12.86 7.72
N LEU A 424 11.91 13.77 6.82
CA LEU A 424 12.22 13.42 5.43
C LEU A 424 13.46 12.52 5.31
N ARG A 425 14.48 12.73 6.17
CA ARG A 425 15.66 11.84 6.28
C ARG A 425 15.31 10.42 6.73
N GLN A 426 14.20 10.25 7.45
CA GLN A 426 13.67 8.94 7.84
C GLN A 426 12.71 8.35 6.80
N HIS A 427 12.71 8.90 5.57
CA HIS A 427 11.79 8.56 4.49
C HIS A 427 10.31 8.73 4.85
N ARG A 428 9.99 9.72 5.67
CA ARG A 428 8.61 10.06 6.06
C ARG A 428 8.21 11.41 5.49
N GLY A 429 7.05 11.46 4.82
CA GLY A 429 6.46 12.71 4.39
C GLY A 429 5.98 13.55 5.58
N VAL A 430 5.87 14.87 5.37
CA VAL A 430 5.57 15.83 6.44
C VAL A 430 4.66 16.95 5.96
N ILE A 431 3.79 17.45 6.84
CA ILE A 431 2.93 18.60 6.57
C ILE A 431 3.34 19.77 7.46
N LEU A 432 3.47 20.95 6.86
CA LEU A 432 3.87 22.17 7.54
C LEU A 432 2.74 23.19 7.50
N ASP A 433 2.18 23.53 8.67
CA ASP A 433 1.13 24.54 8.84
C ASP A 433 1.75 25.87 9.22
N ALA A 434 1.89 26.77 8.25
CA ALA A 434 2.45 28.10 8.48
C ALA A 434 1.93 29.11 7.47
N THR A 435 1.80 30.37 7.89
CA THR A 435 1.27 31.44 7.03
C THR A 435 2.13 31.68 5.77
N PHE A 436 3.46 31.54 5.87
CA PHE A 436 4.40 31.80 4.76
C PHE A 436 4.09 33.10 4.00
N SER A 437 3.85 34.19 4.74
CA SER A 437 3.35 35.46 4.19
C SER A 437 4.34 36.24 3.33
N SER A 438 5.65 35.94 3.39
CA SER A 438 6.68 36.70 2.67
C SER A 438 7.40 35.83 1.63
N ARG A 439 7.62 36.39 0.44
CA ARG A 439 8.41 35.83 -0.66
C ARG A 439 9.80 35.43 -0.21
N ARG A 440 10.45 36.28 0.59
CA ARG A 440 11.81 36.01 1.11
C ARG A 440 11.84 34.70 1.91
N ARG A 441 10.80 34.45 2.70
CA ARG A 441 10.70 33.29 3.59
C ARG A 441 10.41 32.01 2.81
N ARG A 442 9.50 32.06 1.84
CA ARG A 442 9.24 30.93 0.94
C ARG A 442 10.50 30.53 0.17
N ARG A 443 11.25 31.50 -0.35
CA ARG A 443 12.56 31.26 -1.01
C ARG A 443 13.62 30.67 -0.08
N GLN A 444 13.75 31.18 1.13
CA GLN A 444 14.71 30.63 2.11
C GLN A 444 14.37 29.17 2.46
N PHE A 445 13.08 28.90 2.67
CA PHE A 445 12.60 27.56 2.99
C PHE A 445 12.81 26.58 1.84
N LEU A 446 12.47 26.96 0.61
CA LEU A 446 12.74 26.15 -0.59
C LEU A 446 14.23 25.83 -0.74
N ARG A 447 15.12 26.81 -0.57
CA ARG A 447 16.57 26.58 -0.63
C ARG A 447 17.06 25.58 0.40
N ALA A 448 16.51 25.61 1.62
CA ALA A 448 16.90 24.66 2.67
C ALA A 448 16.49 23.22 2.34
N LEU A 449 15.33 23.02 1.70
CA LEU A 449 14.87 21.69 1.27
C LEU A 449 15.59 21.20 0.01
N ASP A 450 15.84 22.10 -0.94
CA ASP A 450 16.58 21.83 -2.17
C ASP A 450 18.03 21.39 -1.89
N GLN A 451 18.71 22.06 -0.95
CA GLN A 451 20.03 21.66 -0.47
C GLN A 451 20.05 20.27 0.18
N ALA A 452 18.91 19.79 0.68
CA ALA A 452 18.77 18.45 1.23
C ALA A 452 18.28 17.42 0.20
N GLY A 453 18.05 17.83 -1.06
CA GLY A 453 17.54 16.96 -2.12
C GLY A 453 16.09 16.53 -1.92
N VAL A 454 15.28 17.32 -1.21
CA VAL A 454 13.90 16.94 -0.85
C VAL A 454 12.85 17.75 -1.60
N ALA A 455 11.86 17.05 -2.14
CA ALA A 455 10.73 17.67 -2.81
C ALA A 455 9.80 18.43 -1.84
N CYS A 456 9.27 19.57 -2.31
CA CYS A 456 8.34 20.40 -1.55
C CYS A 456 7.23 20.94 -2.43
N ARG A 457 5.98 20.86 -1.97
CA ARG A 457 4.82 21.49 -2.63
C ARG A 457 4.06 22.37 -1.65
N PHE A 458 3.56 23.49 -2.16
CA PHE A 458 2.77 24.46 -1.43
C PHE A 458 1.29 24.30 -1.75
N ILE A 459 0.47 24.42 -0.71
CA ILE A 459 -0.99 24.44 -0.77
C ILE A 459 -1.43 25.81 -0.25
N GLU A 460 -1.83 26.71 -1.14
CA GLU A 460 -2.40 28.00 -0.77
C GLU A 460 -3.89 27.85 -0.49
N VAL A 461 -4.25 28.05 0.77
CA VAL A 461 -5.63 28.04 1.24
C VAL A 461 -6.23 29.43 1.05
N GLN A 462 -7.25 29.50 0.21
CA GLN A 462 -7.94 30.73 -0.17
C GLN A 462 -9.36 30.78 0.40
N ALA A 463 -9.76 31.97 0.85
CA ALA A 463 -11.10 32.29 1.32
C ALA A 463 -11.39 33.77 1.04
N THR A 464 -12.67 34.12 0.90
CA THR A 464 -13.10 35.51 0.73
C THR A 464 -12.87 36.30 2.01
N THR A 465 -12.66 37.62 1.89
CA THR A 465 -12.38 38.50 3.03
C THR A 465 -13.49 38.44 4.09
N GLU A 466 -14.75 38.33 3.67
CA GLU A 466 -15.91 38.18 4.55
C GLU A 466 -15.81 36.90 5.38
N LEU A 467 -15.43 35.78 4.74
CA LEU A 467 -15.29 34.49 5.40
C LEU A 467 -14.09 34.47 6.35
N LEU A 468 -12.99 35.12 6.01
CA LEU A 468 -11.81 35.26 6.88
C LEU A 468 -12.18 35.99 8.18
N ARG A 469 -12.89 37.13 8.08
CA ARG A 469 -13.35 37.90 9.24
C ARG A 469 -14.32 37.10 10.09
N LYS A 470 -15.31 36.44 9.48
CA LYS A 470 -16.29 35.58 10.18
C LYS A 470 -15.58 34.45 10.96
N ARG A 471 -14.60 33.79 10.35
CA ARG A 471 -13.84 32.72 11.00
C ARG A 471 -12.97 33.23 12.14
N LEU A 472 -12.33 34.39 12.00
CA LEU A 472 -11.54 35.01 13.07
C LEU A 472 -12.40 35.41 14.27
N ALA A 473 -13.60 35.95 14.03
CA ALA A 473 -14.56 36.26 15.09
C ALA A 473 -15.00 34.99 15.84
N ALA A 474 -15.42 33.94 15.12
CA ALA A 474 -15.81 32.67 15.74
C ALA A 474 -14.66 32.01 16.51
N ARG A 475 -13.42 32.15 16.03
CA ARG A 475 -12.21 31.64 16.68
C ARG A 475 -11.89 32.36 18.00
N ALA A 476 -12.37 33.59 18.21
CA ALA A 476 -12.20 34.29 19.47
C ALA A 476 -12.98 33.63 20.62
N LEU A 477 -14.07 32.93 20.29
CA LEU A 477 -14.96 32.27 21.25
C LEU A 477 -14.56 30.81 21.54
N ARG A 478 -13.51 30.29 20.89
CA ARG A 478 -13.11 28.89 21.00
C ARG A 478 -12.05 28.68 22.09
N VAL A 479 -12.35 27.81 23.06
CA VAL A 479 -11.40 27.35 24.08
C VAL A 479 -10.34 26.45 23.42
N GLY A 480 -9.07 26.60 23.80
CA GLY A 480 -7.96 25.75 23.34
C GLY A 480 -7.28 26.17 22.04
N GLU A 481 -7.53 27.38 21.54
CA GLU A 481 -6.94 27.89 20.30
C GLU A 481 -5.44 28.19 20.43
N ILE A 482 -4.63 27.63 19.54
CA ILE A 482 -3.15 27.80 19.56
C ILE A 482 -2.74 29.08 18.83
N SER A 483 -3.45 29.48 17.77
CA SER A 483 -3.14 30.69 17.00
C SER A 483 -3.44 31.97 17.79
N ASP A 484 -2.49 32.90 17.83
CA ASP A 484 -2.62 34.18 18.55
C ASP A 484 -3.19 35.33 17.69
N ALA A 485 -3.47 35.09 16.41
CA ALA A 485 -4.02 36.12 15.53
C ALA A 485 -5.46 36.51 15.90
N ARG A 486 -5.71 37.82 16.04
CA ARG A 486 -7.01 38.38 16.42
C ARG A 486 -7.67 39.14 15.26
N LEU A 487 -8.96 39.44 15.38
CA LEU A 487 -9.70 40.19 14.34
C LEU A 487 -9.11 41.59 14.12
N GLU A 488 -8.67 42.25 15.18
CA GLU A 488 -7.92 43.53 15.15
C GLU A 488 -6.63 43.47 14.32
N ASP A 489 -5.98 42.30 14.24
CA ASP A 489 -4.73 42.12 13.50
C ASP A 489 -4.97 41.89 12.00
N PHE A 490 -6.21 41.62 11.59
CA PHE A 490 -6.55 41.19 10.24
C PHE A 490 -6.01 42.16 9.19
N SER A 491 -6.32 43.45 9.30
CA SER A 491 -5.94 44.44 8.29
C SER A 491 -4.42 44.63 8.15
N ALA A 492 -3.65 44.38 9.20
CA ALA A 492 -2.19 44.48 9.17
C ALA A 492 -1.56 43.20 8.58
N LEU A 493 -2.02 42.03 9.04
CA LEU A 493 -1.54 40.73 8.56
C LEU A 493 -1.92 40.48 7.11
N ASP A 494 -3.04 41.04 6.67
CA ASP A 494 -3.51 40.96 5.31
C ASP A 494 -2.64 41.77 4.35
N ARG A 495 -2.35 43.04 4.70
CA ARG A 495 -1.43 43.89 3.94
C ARG A 495 -0.01 43.33 3.86
N ALA A 496 0.41 42.59 4.88
CA ALA A 496 1.72 41.96 4.93
C ALA A 496 1.80 40.60 4.19
N TYR A 497 0.69 40.10 3.62
CA TYR A 497 0.68 38.86 2.86
C TYR A 497 1.05 39.12 1.40
N GLU A 498 2.26 38.73 1.02
CA GLU A 498 2.75 38.76 -0.35
C GLU A 498 2.24 37.53 -1.11
N PRO A 499 1.43 37.69 -2.18
CA PRO A 499 0.96 36.57 -2.98
C PRO A 499 2.10 35.70 -3.52
N PRO A 500 1.93 34.37 -3.62
CA PRO A 500 2.99 33.42 -3.97
C PRO A 500 3.33 33.35 -5.47
N HIS A 501 3.33 34.49 -6.18
CA HIS A 501 3.58 34.55 -7.62
C HIS A 501 4.98 34.06 -8.02
N GLU A 502 5.94 34.03 -7.08
CA GLU A 502 7.27 33.50 -7.36
C GLU A 502 7.35 31.97 -7.35
N LEU A 503 6.31 31.26 -6.87
CA LEU A 503 6.29 29.81 -6.85
C LEU A 503 5.88 29.26 -8.23
N PRO A 504 6.67 28.35 -8.82
CA PRO A 504 6.29 27.68 -10.06
C PRO A 504 4.93 26.99 -9.94
N ALA A 505 4.18 26.96 -11.05
CA ALA A 505 2.85 26.34 -11.07
C ALA A 505 2.88 24.85 -10.64
N HIS A 506 3.93 24.09 -10.96
CA HIS A 506 4.04 22.69 -10.54
C HIS A 506 4.21 22.52 -9.01
N LEU A 507 4.67 23.57 -8.29
CA LEU A 507 4.84 23.54 -6.84
C LEU A 507 3.66 24.13 -6.05
N LEU A 508 2.70 24.82 -6.68
CA LEU A 508 1.67 25.58 -5.96
C LEU A 508 0.24 25.11 -6.27
N VAL A 509 -0.41 24.43 -5.33
CA VAL A 509 -1.85 24.11 -5.39
C VAL A 509 -2.67 25.18 -4.69
N ALA A 510 -3.57 25.87 -5.40
CA ALA A 510 -4.53 26.80 -4.80
C ALA A 510 -5.87 26.09 -4.48
N VAL A 511 -6.38 26.27 -3.27
CA VAL A 511 -7.60 25.60 -2.78
C VAL A 511 -8.55 26.61 -2.15
N LYS A 512 -9.79 26.67 -2.64
CA LYS A 512 -10.84 27.51 -2.07
C LYS A 512 -11.59 26.77 -0.95
N THR A 513 -11.75 27.40 0.22
CA THR A 513 -12.39 26.80 1.41
C THR A 513 -13.84 27.24 1.64
N ALA A 514 -14.54 27.71 0.61
CA ALA A 514 -15.94 28.13 0.72
C ALA A 514 -16.94 26.98 0.93
N ARG A 515 -16.46 25.73 1.09
CA ARG A 515 -17.26 24.50 1.27
C ARG A 515 -16.92 23.84 2.63
N THR A 516 -17.45 22.64 2.86
CA THR A 516 -17.09 21.80 4.01
C THR A 516 -15.59 21.45 4.03
N CYS A 517 -15.07 21.11 5.21
CA CYS A 517 -13.67 20.68 5.35
C CYS A 517 -13.35 19.47 4.45
N GLU A 518 -14.23 18.47 4.43
CA GLU A 518 -14.10 17.27 3.58
C GLU A 518 -13.97 17.63 2.09
N ALA A 519 -14.82 18.55 1.59
CA ALA A 519 -14.76 18.98 0.20
C ALA A 519 -13.43 19.70 -0.13
N ALA A 520 -12.91 20.49 0.80
CA ALA A 520 -11.60 21.13 0.65
C ALA A 520 -10.46 20.10 0.63
N VAL A 521 -10.51 19.08 1.49
CA VAL A 521 -9.54 17.98 1.51
C VAL A 521 -9.56 17.20 0.19
N ILE A 522 -10.74 16.80 -0.30
CA ILE A 522 -10.91 16.12 -1.59
C ILE A 522 -10.34 16.97 -2.73
N ALA A 523 -10.68 18.25 -2.78
CA ALA A 523 -10.19 19.15 -3.83
C ALA A 523 -8.65 19.28 -3.78
N THR A 524 -8.08 19.37 -2.57
CA THR A 524 -6.63 19.46 -2.36
C THR A 524 -5.94 18.19 -2.84
N LEU A 525 -6.38 17.02 -2.36
CA LEU A 525 -5.78 15.73 -2.70
C LEU A 525 -5.88 15.44 -4.21
N LYS A 526 -7.03 15.73 -4.85
CA LYS A 526 -7.16 15.61 -6.31
C LYS A 526 -6.24 16.57 -7.07
N ALA A 527 -6.07 17.79 -6.58
CA ALA A 527 -5.18 18.76 -7.22
C ALA A 527 -3.70 18.34 -7.10
N LEU A 528 -3.30 17.83 -5.94
CA LEU A 528 -1.97 17.25 -5.72
C LEU A 528 -1.75 16.03 -6.63
N ALA A 529 -2.73 15.12 -6.72
CA ALA A 529 -2.67 13.95 -7.61
C ALA A 529 -2.60 14.34 -9.10
N ASN A 530 -3.28 15.41 -9.49
CA ASN A 530 -3.26 15.91 -10.87
C ASN A 530 -1.91 16.51 -11.27
N ARG A 531 -1.20 17.13 -10.33
CA ARG A 531 0.08 17.82 -10.56
C ARG A 531 1.29 16.94 -10.24
N ARG A 532 1.06 15.65 -10.01
CA ARG A 532 2.13 14.68 -9.92
C ARG A 532 2.83 14.61 -11.27
N SER A 533 4.08 15.07 -11.33
CA SER A 533 4.96 14.79 -12.46
C SER A 533 5.10 13.27 -12.57
N PRO A 534 5.07 12.68 -13.78
CA PRO A 534 5.61 11.33 -13.94
C PRO A 534 7.03 11.35 -13.38
N GLY A 535 7.35 10.39 -12.50
CA GLY A 535 8.66 10.31 -11.88
C GLY A 535 9.73 10.35 -12.98
N GLY A 536 10.73 11.21 -12.78
CA GLY A 536 11.92 11.28 -13.63
C GLY A 536 12.79 10.04 -13.49
#